data_AF-A0A6L6H2K7-F1
#
_entry.id   AF-A0A6L6H2K7-F1
#
_cell.length_a   1.000
_cell.length_b   1.000
_cell.length_c   1.000
_cell.angle_alpha   90.00
_cell.angle_beta   90.00
_cell.angle_gamma   90.00
#
_symmetry.space_group_name_H-M   'P 1'
#
loop_
_entity.id
_entity.type
_entity.pdbx_description
1 polymer ?
#
loop_
_entity_poly.entity_id
_entity_poly.type
_entity_poly.pdbx_seq_one_letter_code
_entity_poly.pdbx_strand_id
1 'polypeptide(L)'
;MAVTIATFLLFAAVLTFAVYEGTKNTVTFTANGEELEVRTHADTFGEFLTEQEVSVGEHDYLSQSTETAITEDTAVEWEAAKEYAFAVDGEAATAWTTDNTVSAILAKAGIQVTEHDKVVPALEEKVDEDTTIEIEKAYEVTILNGLEEKKVWSTSTTVADLLKHHKIELGELDRVEMAMDEEVKPDAKIQVVRVEKVTDVVEDSMKFASETKKDDSLLKGKEKLVQKGENGVISKTYEVIKENGKEVKRNLKEEKVVKQPKKQITAVGTKTIVASVSRSNASSSKATTASTTAATQASTAASTAAAPSSGGKEFYVSATAYTASCAGCSGITATGINLKANPGLKVIAVDPRVIPLGTKVWVEGYGNAIAGDTGGAIKGNKIDIFVPNRSDALAFGRKQVKIKILN
;
A
#
# COMPACT_ATOMS: atom_id res chain seq x y z
N MET A 1 -31.86 -107.09 -20.90
CA MET A 1 -32.86 -106.22 -20.26
C MET A 1 -32.23 -105.05 -19.51
N ALA A 2 -31.26 -105.27 -18.61
CA ALA A 2 -30.60 -104.17 -17.88
C ALA A 2 -29.86 -103.18 -18.80
N VAL A 3 -29.10 -103.67 -19.79
CA VAL A 3 -28.33 -102.83 -20.73
C VAL A 3 -29.24 -101.94 -21.60
N THR A 4 -30.37 -102.48 -22.08
CA THR A 4 -31.33 -101.75 -22.91
C THR A 4 -32.10 -100.67 -22.14
N ILE A 5 -32.39 -100.91 -20.85
CA ILE A 5 -33.00 -99.91 -19.96
C ILE A 5 -32.00 -98.80 -19.67
N ALA A 6 -30.74 -99.15 -19.38
CA ALA A 6 -29.68 -98.16 -19.15
C ALA A 6 -29.42 -97.27 -20.38
N THR A 7 -29.38 -97.83 -21.59
CA THR A 7 -29.21 -97.04 -22.82
C THR A 7 -30.41 -96.14 -23.11
N PHE A 8 -31.64 -96.58 -22.82
CA PHE A 8 -32.83 -95.75 -22.99
C PHE A 8 -32.86 -94.59 -21.99
N LEU A 9 -32.49 -94.83 -20.73
CA LEU A 9 -32.39 -93.78 -19.71
C LEU A 9 -31.30 -92.76 -20.06
N LEU A 10 -30.16 -93.23 -20.56
CA LEU A 10 -29.09 -92.35 -21.05
C LEU A 10 -29.58 -91.49 -22.22
N PHE A 11 -30.24 -92.11 -23.22
CA PHE A 11 -30.77 -91.38 -24.37
C PHE A 11 -31.85 -90.36 -23.97
N ALA A 12 -32.76 -90.74 -23.07
CA ALA A 12 -33.78 -89.85 -22.54
C ALA A 12 -33.15 -88.67 -21.80
N ALA A 13 -32.14 -88.92 -20.95
CA ALA A 13 -31.41 -87.88 -20.23
C ALA A 13 -30.71 -86.91 -21.18
N VAL A 14 -30.05 -87.41 -22.23
CA VAL A 14 -29.40 -86.59 -23.26
C VAL A 14 -30.43 -85.78 -24.04
N LEU A 15 -31.57 -86.37 -24.40
CA LEU A 15 -32.64 -85.66 -25.11
C LEU A 15 -33.27 -84.57 -24.25
N THR A 16 -33.57 -84.85 -22.97
CA THR A 16 -34.06 -83.82 -22.03
C THR A 16 -33.05 -82.72 -21.80
N PHE A 17 -31.76 -83.05 -21.71
CA PHE A 17 -30.70 -82.07 -21.59
C PHE A 17 -30.59 -81.20 -22.85
N ALA A 18 -30.66 -81.78 -24.04
CA ALA A 18 -30.64 -81.04 -25.30
C ALA A 18 -31.86 -80.11 -25.45
N VAL A 19 -33.05 -80.55 -25.04
CA VAL A 19 -34.25 -79.71 -25.01
C VAL A 19 -34.11 -78.59 -23.98
N TYR A 20 -33.60 -78.90 -22.78
CA TYR A 20 -33.35 -77.91 -21.74
C TYR A 20 -32.39 -76.82 -22.23
N GLU A 21 -31.21 -77.19 -22.75
CA GLU A 21 -30.25 -76.25 -23.35
C GLU A 21 -30.85 -75.42 -24.50
N GLY A 22 -31.75 -76.01 -25.29
CA GLY A 22 -32.46 -75.32 -26.37
C GLY A 22 -33.52 -74.31 -25.91
N THR A 23 -33.94 -74.33 -24.64
CA THR A 23 -34.93 -73.40 -24.06
C THR A 23 -34.31 -72.16 -23.40
N LYS A 24 -32.98 -72.02 -23.43
CA LYS A 24 -32.29 -70.83 -22.93
C LYS A 24 -32.63 -69.59 -23.75
N ASN A 25 -32.87 -68.48 -23.06
CA ASN A 25 -32.99 -67.17 -23.67
C ASN A 25 -31.60 -66.66 -24.06
N THR A 26 -31.51 -65.93 -25.17
CA THR A 26 -30.30 -65.20 -25.58
C THR A 26 -30.32 -63.78 -25.00
N VAL A 27 -29.28 -63.39 -24.28
CA VAL A 27 -29.14 -62.08 -23.63
C VAL A 27 -27.86 -61.40 -24.12
N THR A 28 -27.97 -60.13 -24.53
CA THR A 28 -26.84 -59.25 -24.77
C THR A 28 -26.47 -58.58 -23.46
N PHE A 29 -25.32 -58.93 -22.90
CA PHE A 29 -24.84 -58.44 -21.62
C PHE A 29 -23.58 -57.59 -21.81
N THR A 30 -23.65 -56.31 -21.45
CA THR A 30 -22.48 -55.43 -21.41
C THR A 30 -21.96 -55.37 -19.97
N ALA A 31 -20.79 -55.95 -19.72
CA ALA A 31 -20.13 -55.95 -18.41
C ALA A 31 -18.89 -55.06 -18.46
N ASN A 32 -18.86 -53.98 -17.69
CA ASN A 32 -17.74 -53.02 -17.65
C ASN A 32 -17.31 -52.55 -19.07
N GLY A 33 -18.29 -52.33 -19.96
CA GLY A 33 -18.07 -51.93 -21.35
C GLY A 33 -17.73 -53.05 -22.33
N GLU A 34 -17.61 -54.30 -21.88
CA GLU A 34 -17.41 -55.46 -22.76
C GLU A 34 -18.75 -56.14 -23.06
N GLU A 35 -19.13 -56.20 -24.35
CA GLU A 35 -20.37 -56.85 -24.80
C GLU A 35 -20.18 -58.37 -24.96
N LEU A 36 -21.10 -59.13 -24.37
CA LEU A 36 -21.12 -60.59 -24.35
C LEU A 36 -22.52 -61.09 -24.74
N GLU A 37 -22.60 -62.12 -25.59
CA GLU A 37 -23.85 -62.86 -25.80
C GLU A 37 -23.87 -64.09 -24.88
N VAL A 38 -24.86 -64.14 -23.98
CA VAL A 38 -24.99 -65.19 -22.98
C VAL A 38 -26.34 -65.89 -23.14
N ARG A 39 -26.33 -67.23 -23.14
CA ARG A 39 -27.55 -68.04 -23.09
C ARG A 39 -27.84 -68.47 -21.67
N THR A 40 -29.01 -68.11 -21.14
CA THR A 40 -29.35 -68.28 -19.72
C THR A 40 -30.75 -68.86 -19.52
N HIS A 41 -30.96 -69.48 -18.36
CA HIS A 41 -32.28 -69.86 -17.84
C HIS A 41 -32.79 -68.94 -16.72
N ALA A 42 -32.04 -67.90 -16.37
CA ALA A 42 -32.43 -66.95 -15.35
C ALA A 42 -33.76 -66.28 -15.74
N ASP A 43 -34.67 -66.20 -14.78
CA ASP A 43 -35.97 -65.57 -15.00
C ASP A 43 -35.87 -64.05 -14.88
N THR A 44 -34.88 -63.56 -14.13
CA THR A 44 -34.69 -62.14 -13.80
C THR A 44 -33.24 -61.68 -14.02
N PHE A 45 -33.05 -60.37 -14.18
CA PHE A 45 -31.71 -59.79 -14.34
C PHE A 45 -30.82 -60.03 -13.10
N GLY A 46 -31.38 -60.02 -11.89
CA GLY A 46 -30.64 -60.35 -10.67
C GLY A 46 -30.16 -61.80 -10.60
N GLU A 47 -31.00 -62.77 -11.00
CA GLU A 47 -30.57 -64.16 -11.15
C GLU A 47 -29.51 -64.30 -12.24
N PHE A 48 -29.67 -63.60 -13.36
CA PHE A 48 -28.71 -63.62 -14.46
C PHE A 48 -27.33 -63.12 -14.00
N LEU A 49 -27.27 -61.99 -13.28
CA LEU A 49 -26.02 -61.47 -12.71
C LEU A 49 -25.39 -62.48 -11.74
N THR A 50 -26.20 -63.15 -10.92
CA THR A 50 -25.73 -64.20 -10.01
C THR A 50 -25.16 -65.40 -10.78
N GLU A 51 -25.78 -65.81 -11.89
CA GLU A 51 -25.29 -66.87 -12.78
C GLU A 51 -23.94 -66.50 -13.42
N GLN A 52 -23.74 -65.21 -13.72
CA GLN A 52 -22.46 -64.69 -14.22
C GLN A 52 -21.42 -64.41 -13.11
N GLU A 53 -21.68 -64.87 -11.87
CA GLU A 53 -20.83 -64.62 -10.70
C GLU A 53 -20.59 -63.12 -10.40
N VAL A 54 -21.52 -62.27 -10.83
CA VAL A 54 -21.48 -60.82 -10.58
C VAL A 54 -22.18 -60.49 -9.27
N SER A 55 -21.42 -59.91 -8.33
CA SER A 55 -21.96 -59.35 -7.09
C SER A 55 -22.16 -57.85 -7.25
N VAL A 56 -23.42 -57.42 -7.34
CA VAL A 56 -23.77 -56.00 -7.51
C VAL A 56 -23.48 -55.21 -6.23
N GLY A 57 -22.61 -54.21 -6.33
CA GLY A 57 -22.33 -53.23 -5.29
C GLY A 57 -23.43 -52.16 -5.16
N GLU A 58 -23.48 -51.46 -4.01
CA GLU A 58 -24.46 -50.39 -3.75
C GLU A 58 -24.36 -49.22 -4.75
N HIS A 59 -23.17 -49.00 -5.31
CA HIS A 59 -22.88 -47.88 -6.19
C HIS A 59 -22.73 -48.26 -7.67
N ASP A 60 -22.85 -49.56 -7.98
CA ASP A 60 -22.76 -50.06 -9.35
C ASP A 60 -23.88 -49.51 -10.21
N TYR A 61 -23.60 -49.36 -11.50
CA TYR A 61 -24.61 -49.02 -12.48
C TYR A 61 -25.26 -50.30 -13.01
N LEU A 62 -26.59 -50.26 -13.08
CA LEU A 62 -27.42 -51.26 -13.73
C LEU A 62 -28.32 -50.54 -14.73
N SER A 63 -28.35 -50.98 -16.00
CA SER A 63 -29.26 -50.39 -16.98
C SER A 63 -30.73 -50.73 -16.70
N GLN A 64 -31.00 -51.78 -15.93
CA GLN A 64 -32.33 -52.24 -15.55
C GLN A 64 -32.36 -52.71 -14.08
N SER A 65 -33.55 -52.77 -13.49
CA SER A 65 -33.74 -53.31 -12.13
C SER A 65 -33.40 -54.80 -12.08
N THR A 66 -32.91 -55.29 -10.93
CA THR A 66 -32.67 -56.73 -10.69
C THR A 66 -33.93 -57.58 -10.86
N GLU A 67 -35.11 -57.02 -10.68
CA GLU A 67 -36.40 -57.72 -10.84
C GLU A 67 -36.88 -57.78 -12.29
N THR A 68 -36.13 -57.21 -13.23
CA THR A 68 -36.56 -57.18 -14.64
C THR A 68 -36.49 -58.57 -15.24
N ALA A 69 -37.58 -58.99 -15.87
CA ALA A 69 -37.66 -60.32 -16.49
C ALA A 69 -36.72 -60.45 -17.69
N ILE A 70 -36.05 -61.59 -17.80
CA ILE A 70 -35.18 -61.91 -18.95
C ILE A 70 -35.99 -62.66 -20.01
N THR A 71 -36.06 -62.09 -21.21
CA THR A 71 -36.66 -62.72 -22.40
C THR A 71 -35.64 -62.84 -23.54
N GLU A 72 -35.99 -63.51 -24.63
CA GLU A 72 -35.15 -63.54 -25.84
C GLU A 72 -34.78 -62.11 -26.30
N ASP A 73 -33.53 -61.94 -26.69
CA ASP A 73 -32.93 -60.70 -27.18
C ASP A 73 -32.92 -59.54 -26.15
N THR A 74 -32.95 -59.85 -24.85
CA THR A 74 -32.85 -58.82 -23.79
C THR A 74 -31.44 -58.23 -23.77
N ALA A 75 -31.34 -56.90 -23.76
CA ALA A 75 -30.07 -56.19 -23.60
C ALA A 75 -29.97 -55.56 -22.20
N VAL A 76 -28.96 -55.96 -21.44
CA VAL A 76 -28.69 -55.47 -20.07
C VAL A 76 -27.22 -55.09 -19.93
N GLU A 77 -26.96 -54.16 -19.01
CA GLU A 77 -25.64 -53.60 -18.79
C GLU A 77 -25.40 -53.45 -17.29
N TRP A 78 -24.19 -53.80 -16.88
CA TRP A 78 -23.68 -53.61 -15.54
C TRP A 78 -22.28 -53.02 -15.61
N GLU A 79 -22.06 -51.96 -14.83
CA GLU A 79 -20.72 -51.41 -14.61
C GLU A 79 -20.43 -51.38 -13.11
N ALA A 80 -19.32 -51.99 -12.72
CA ALA A 80 -18.84 -51.96 -11.35
C ALA A 80 -18.37 -50.54 -11.00
N ALA A 81 -18.86 -50.00 -9.90
CA ALA A 81 -18.32 -48.77 -9.36
C ALA A 81 -16.98 -49.03 -8.67
N LYS A 82 -16.05 -48.09 -8.83
CA LYS A 82 -14.75 -48.10 -8.17
C LYS A 82 -14.67 -46.95 -7.18
N GLU A 83 -13.94 -47.18 -6.09
CA GLU A 83 -13.63 -46.14 -5.11
C GLU A 83 -12.38 -45.39 -5.56
N TYR A 84 -12.51 -44.09 -5.77
CA TYR A 84 -11.40 -43.21 -6.12
C TYR A 84 -11.00 -42.33 -4.96
N ALA A 85 -9.69 -42.23 -4.70
CA ALA A 85 -9.13 -41.37 -3.67
C ALA A 85 -8.73 -40.01 -4.24
N PHE A 86 -9.01 -38.95 -3.48
CA PHE A 86 -8.59 -37.59 -3.82
C PHE A 86 -8.22 -36.78 -2.58
N ALA A 87 -7.38 -35.77 -2.77
CA ALA A 87 -6.94 -34.86 -1.72
C ALA A 87 -7.22 -33.41 -2.12
N VAL A 88 -8.09 -32.72 -1.38
CA VAL A 88 -8.40 -31.30 -1.60
C VAL A 88 -7.64 -30.49 -0.57
N ASP A 89 -6.67 -29.69 -1.00
CA ASP A 89 -5.79 -28.90 -0.13
C ASP A 89 -5.13 -29.74 0.99
N GLY A 90 -4.83 -31.00 0.68
CA GLY A 90 -4.24 -31.98 1.61
C GLY A 90 -5.24 -32.76 2.45
N GLU A 91 -6.54 -32.45 2.40
CA GLU A 91 -7.58 -33.22 3.07
C GLU A 91 -8.04 -34.40 2.19
N ALA A 92 -7.81 -35.62 2.67
CA ALA A 92 -8.15 -36.85 1.95
C ALA A 92 -9.66 -37.14 1.99
N ALA A 93 -10.21 -37.58 0.87
CA ALA A 93 -11.59 -38.01 0.70
C ALA A 93 -11.70 -39.07 -0.40
N THR A 94 -12.84 -39.76 -0.47
CA THR A 94 -13.13 -40.80 -1.47
C THR A 94 -14.52 -40.65 -2.06
N ALA A 95 -14.72 -41.19 -3.26
CA ALA A 95 -16.03 -41.29 -3.89
C ALA A 95 -16.12 -42.55 -4.76
N TRP A 96 -17.31 -43.15 -4.76
CA TRP A 96 -17.64 -44.27 -5.64
C TRP A 96 -18.24 -43.77 -6.95
N THR A 97 -17.72 -44.25 -8.08
CA THR A 97 -18.28 -43.96 -9.41
C THR A 97 -17.92 -45.04 -10.42
N THR A 98 -18.70 -45.16 -11.50
CA THR A 98 -18.36 -45.97 -12.68
C THR A 98 -17.54 -45.18 -13.70
N ASP A 99 -17.54 -43.84 -13.59
CA ASP A 99 -16.71 -42.96 -14.41
C ASP A 99 -15.21 -43.11 -14.08
N ASN A 100 -14.35 -43.03 -15.09
CA ASN A 100 -12.89 -43.13 -14.90
C ASN A 100 -12.12 -41.87 -15.34
N THR A 101 -12.81 -40.80 -15.72
CA THR A 101 -12.18 -39.51 -16.06
C THR A 101 -12.14 -38.60 -14.82
N VAL A 102 -11.01 -37.94 -14.56
CA VAL A 102 -10.83 -37.08 -13.36
C VAL A 102 -11.98 -36.09 -13.19
N SER A 103 -12.40 -35.39 -14.24
CA SER A 103 -13.50 -34.41 -14.18
C SER A 103 -14.83 -35.03 -13.75
N ALA A 104 -15.16 -36.23 -14.25
CA ALA A 104 -16.38 -36.94 -13.91
C ALA A 104 -16.35 -37.50 -12.48
N ILE A 105 -15.20 -38.03 -12.06
CA ILE A 105 -14.96 -38.49 -10.67
C ILE A 105 -15.17 -37.33 -9.70
N LEU A 106 -14.54 -36.18 -9.94
CA LEU A 106 -14.69 -34.99 -9.09
C LEU A 106 -16.13 -34.46 -9.07
N ALA A 107 -16.82 -34.46 -10.22
CA ALA A 107 -18.22 -34.05 -10.30
C ALA A 107 -19.13 -34.96 -9.46
N LYS A 108 -18.90 -36.28 -9.48
CA LYS A 108 -19.64 -37.26 -8.67
C LYS A 108 -19.38 -37.06 -7.17
N ALA A 109 -18.14 -36.72 -6.81
CA ALA A 109 -17.76 -36.36 -5.45
C ALA A 109 -18.31 -34.99 -4.98
N GLY A 110 -18.97 -34.23 -5.86
CA GLY A 110 -19.46 -32.89 -5.55
C GLY A 110 -18.36 -31.83 -5.47
N ILE A 111 -17.17 -32.11 -6.00
CA ILE A 111 -16.02 -31.21 -6.00
C ILE A 111 -16.06 -30.35 -7.26
N GLN A 112 -16.28 -29.05 -7.07
CA GLN A 112 -16.23 -28.08 -8.16
C GLN A 112 -14.83 -27.51 -8.28
N VAL A 113 -14.24 -27.57 -9.46
CA VAL A 113 -12.91 -27.01 -9.78
C VAL A 113 -13.04 -25.84 -10.75
N THR A 114 -12.11 -24.89 -10.66
CA THR A 114 -12.03 -23.74 -11.57
C THR A 114 -10.79 -23.83 -12.47
N GLU A 115 -10.70 -22.97 -13.48
CA GLU A 115 -9.52 -22.88 -14.35
C GLU A 115 -8.24 -22.41 -13.62
N HIS A 116 -8.37 -21.90 -12.40
CA HIS A 116 -7.26 -21.44 -11.58
C HIS A 116 -6.75 -22.53 -10.62
N ASP A 117 -7.58 -23.53 -10.33
CA ASP A 117 -7.21 -24.64 -9.47
C ASP A 117 -6.17 -25.52 -10.17
N LYS A 118 -5.30 -26.14 -9.38
CA LYS A 118 -4.37 -27.14 -9.89
C LYS A 118 -4.95 -28.51 -9.58
N VAL A 119 -5.14 -29.32 -10.62
CA VAL A 119 -5.64 -30.69 -10.52
C VAL A 119 -4.62 -31.62 -11.18
N VAL A 120 -4.21 -32.65 -10.45
CA VAL A 120 -3.27 -33.68 -10.91
C VAL A 120 -3.85 -35.04 -10.54
N PRO A 121 -4.08 -35.96 -11.49
CA PRO A 121 -3.85 -35.84 -12.93
C PRO A 121 -4.79 -34.85 -13.64
N ALA A 122 -4.61 -34.65 -14.96
CA ALA A 122 -5.39 -33.64 -15.69
C ALA A 122 -6.89 -33.99 -15.74
N LEU A 123 -7.76 -32.98 -15.85
CA LEU A 123 -9.22 -33.17 -15.79
C LEU A 123 -9.79 -34.16 -16.82
N GLU A 124 -9.21 -34.25 -18.00
CA GLU A 124 -9.65 -35.16 -19.07
C GLU A 124 -8.88 -36.49 -19.09
N GLU A 125 -7.98 -36.69 -18.13
CA GLU A 125 -7.20 -37.90 -18.01
C GLU A 125 -8.06 -39.03 -17.42
N LYS A 126 -7.92 -40.22 -18.00
CA LYS A 126 -8.51 -41.44 -17.44
C LYS A 126 -7.56 -42.03 -16.42
N VAL A 127 -8.10 -42.35 -15.25
CA VAL A 127 -7.33 -42.84 -14.10
C VAL A 127 -7.93 -44.13 -13.56
N ASP A 128 -7.07 -44.96 -12.97
CA ASP A 128 -7.48 -46.15 -12.20
C ASP A 128 -7.71 -45.80 -10.73
N GLU A 129 -8.28 -46.75 -10.00
CA GLU A 129 -8.61 -46.67 -8.57
C GLU A 129 -7.39 -46.51 -7.66
N ASP A 130 -6.20 -46.91 -8.12
CA ASP A 130 -4.95 -46.78 -7.37
C ASP A 130 -4.35 -45.36 -7.49
N THR A 131 -4.83 -44.56 -8.45
CA THR A 131 -4.37 -43.21 -8.70
C THR A 131 -5.04 -42.21 -7.74
N THR A 132 -4.22 -41.52 -6.94
CA THR A 132 -4.71 -40.41 -6.09
C THR A 132 -4.82 -39.12 -6.90
N ILE A 133 -5.99 -38.49 -6.86
CA ILE A 133 -6.23 -37.18 -7.51
C ILE A 133 -5.95 -36.06 -6.50
N GLU A 134 -4.95 -35.24 -6.76
CA GLU A 134 -4.60 -34.07 -5.94
C GLU A 134 -5.23 -32.80 -6.51
N ILE A 135 -5.90 -32.04 -5.66
CA ILE A 135 -6.54 -30.75 -5.96
C ILE A 135 -5.97 -29.70 -5.02
N GLU A 136 -5.34 -28.67 -5.57
CA GLU A 136 -5.00 -27.44 -4.85
C GLU A 136 -5.96 -26.33 -5.30
N LYS A 137 -6.76 -25.82 -4.36
CA LYS A 137 -7.70 -24.73 -4.63
C LYS A 137 -6.96 -23.41 -4.77
N ALA A 138 -7.27 -22.70 -5.85
CA ALA A 138 -6.78 -21.36 -6.03
C ALA A 138 -7.63 -20.36 -5.27
N TYR A 139 -6.96 -19.35 -4.72
CA TYR A 139 -7.58 -18.23 -4.05
C TYR A 139 -7.00 -16.91 -4.56
N GLU A 140 -7.78 -15.85 -4.43
CA GLU A 140 -7.36 -14.52 -4.83
C GLU A 140 -6.44 -13.90 -3.77
N VAL A 141 -5.35 -13.30 -4.25
CA VAL A 141 -4.35 -12.59 -3.45
C VAL A 141 -4.13 -11.21 -4.07
N THR A 142 -3.91 -10.21 -3.24
CA THR A 142 -3.58 -8.85 -3.71
C THR A 142 -2.09 -8.61 -3.57
N ILE A 143 -1.43 -8.26 -4.67
CA ILE A 143 -0.05 -7.77 -4.68
C ILE A 143 -0.07 -6.26 -4.88
N LEU A 144 0.47 -5.52 -3.91
CA LEU A 144 0.72 -4.09 -4.00
C LEU A 144 2.21 -3.87 -4.28
N ASN A 145 2.54 -3.64 -5.55
CA ASN A 145 3.90 -3.37 -6.00
C ASN A 145 4.16 -1.86 -6.07
N GLY A 146 4.69 -1.30 -4.99
CA GLY A 146 4.85 0.13 -4.83
C GLY A 146 3.51 0.85 -4.70
N LEU A 147 3.05 1.44 -5.81
CA LEU A 147 1.72 2.08 -5.91
C LEU A 147 0.75 1.31 -6.81
N GLU A 148 1.22 0.25 -7.48
CA GLU A 148 0.41 -0.54 -8.40
C GLU A 148 -0.21 -1.72 -7.65
N GLU A 149 -1.54 -1.75 -7.58
CA GLU A 149 -2.29 -2.85 -6.99
C GLU A 149 -2.76 -3.82 -8.07
N LYS A 150 -2.54 -5.11 -7.86
CA LYS A 150 -2.97 -6.18 -8.76
C LYS A 150 -3.53 -7.36 -7.97
N LYS A 151 -4.71 -7.83 -8.38
CA LYS A 151 -5.29 -9.09 -7.92
C LYS A 151 -4.79 -10.24 -8.79
N VAL A 152 -4.40 -11.33 -8.15
CA VAL A 152 -3.87 -12.52 -8.80
C VAL A 152 -4.42 -13.77 -8.14
N TRP A 153 -4.51 -14.87 -8.89
CA TRP A 153 -4.86 -16.18 -8.37
C TRP A 153 -3.60 -16.95 -8.04
N SER A 154 -3.62 -17.66 -6.92
CA SER A 154 -2.53 -18.54 -6.50
C SER A 154 -3.11 -19.78 -5.84
N THR A 155 -2.44 -20.91 -6.02
CA THR A 155 -2.56 -22.05 -5.11
C THR A 155 -1.64 -21.84 -3.90
N SER A 156 -1.78 -22.65 -2.85
CA SER A 156 -0.95 -22.54 -1.63
C SER A 156 0.54 -22.47 -1.96
N THR A 157 1.18 -21.34 -1.64
CA THR A 157 2.59 -21.08 -2.00
C THR A 157 3.24 -20.06 -1.06
N THR A 158 4.56 -19.89 -1.15
CA THR A 158 5.30 -18.87 -0.39
C THR A 158 5.25 -17.50 -1.06
N VAL A 159 5.47 -16.44 -0.29
CA VAL A 159 5.58 -15.07 -0.84
C VAL A 159 6.65 -14.99 -1.93
N ALA A 160 7.81 -15.61 -1.72
CA ALA A 160 8.91 -15.60 -2.68
C ALA A 160 8.48 -16.25 -4.01
N ASP A 161 7.83 -17.41 -3.94
CA ASP A 161 7.38 -18.14 -5.13
C ASP A 161 6.27 -17.38 -5.87
N LEU A 162 5.34 -16.77 -5.15
CA LEU A 162 4.28 -15.95 -5.75
C LEU A 162 4.87 -14.74 -6.50
N LEU A 163 5.78 -14.00 -5.87
CA LEU A 163 6.41 -12.83 -6.49
C LEU A 163 7.23 -13.24 -7.72
N LYS A 164 7.95 -14.36 -7.64
CA LYS A 164 8.71 -14.92 -8.75
C LYS A 164 7.81 -15.36 -9.91
N HIS A 165 6.70 -16.04 -9.64
CA HIS A 165 5.71 -16.44 -10.65
C HIS A 165 5.19 -15.22 -11.41
N HIS A 166 4.86 -14.15 -10.69
CA HIS A 166 4.39 -12.89 -11.29
C HIS A 166 5.50 -11.99 -11.82
N LYS A 167 6.75 -12.47 -11.86
CA LYS A 167 7.92 -11.76 -12.42
C LYS A 167 8.20 -10.43 -11.72
N ILE A 168 7.99 -10.40 -10.40
CA ILE A 168 8.26 -9.24 -9.56
C ILE A 168 9.64 -9.42 -8.95
N GLU A 169 10.63 -8.78 -9.57
CA GLU A 169 12.00 -8.75 -9.07
C GLU A 169 12.18 -7.58 -8.08
N LEU A 170 12.97 -7.78 -7.03
CA LEU A 170 13.29 -6.76 -6.04
C LEU A 170 14.63 -6.10 -6.38
N GLY A 171 14.67 -4.78 -6.33
CA GLY A 171 15.92 -4.03 -6.35
C GLY A 171 16.71 -4.19 -5.05
N GLU A 172 17.98 -3.79 -5.05
CA GLU A 172 18.89 -3.95 -3.90
C GLU A 172 18.37 -3.33 -2.59
N LEU A 173 17.55 -2.28 -2.68
CA LEU A 173 17.00 -1.58 -1.53
C LEU A 173 15.51 -1.88 -1.30
N ASP A 174 14.88 -2.58 -2.23
CA ASP A 174 13.46 -2.91 -2.12
C ASP A 174 13.22 -3.90 -0.99
N ARG A 175 12.02 -3.86 -0.43
CA ARG A 175 11.62 -4.79 0.63
C ARG A 175 10.20 -5.29 0.40
N VAL A 176 9.89 -6.40 1.04
CA VAL A 176 8.51 -6.90 1.14
C VAL A 176 8.16 -6.93 2.61
N GLU A 177 6.97 -6.44 2.94
CA GLU A 177 6.53 -6.33 4.34
C GLU A 177 6.22 -7.69 4.97
N MET A 178 5.94 -8.71 4.14
CA MET A 178 5.73 -10.11 4.53
C MET A 178 7.05 -10.91 4.41
N ALA A 179 7.22 -11.94 5.24
CA ALA A 179 8.39 -12.81 5.15
C ALA A 179 8.35 -13.63 3.85
N MET A 180 9.51 -13.83 3.24
CA MET A 180 9.65 -14.47 1.92
C MET A 180 9.23 -15.95 1.91
N ASP A 181 9.43 -16.61 3.04
CA ASP A 181 9.12 -18.02 3.31
C ASP A 181 7.73 -18.21 3.93
N GLU A 182 7.00 -17.13 4.20
CA GLU A 182 5.64 -17.22 4.72
C GLU A 182 4.67 -17.73 3.65
N GLU A 183 3.79 -18.65 4.05
CA GLU A 183 2.72 -19.13 3.19
C GLU A 183 1.66 -18.06 2.98
N VAL A 184 1.31 -17.82 1.73
CA VAL A 184 0.31 -16.84 1.34
C VAL A 184 -1.06 -17.37 1.68
N LYS A 185 -1.85 -16.61 2.43
CA LYS A 185 -3.22 -17.01 2.80
C LYS A 185 -4.26 -16.41 1.83
N PRO A 186 -5.47 -16.98 1.78
CA PRO A 186 -6.60 -16.34 1.10
C PRO A 186 -6.78 -14.89 1.52
N ASP A 187 -7.08 -14.01 0.57
CA ASP A 187 -7.23 -12.56 0.76
C ASP A 187 -5.99 -11.82 1.31
N ALA A 188 -4.82 -12.46 1.30
CA ALA A 188 -3.59 -11.82 1.75
C ALA A 188 -3.23 -10.61 0.87
N LYS A 189 -2.62 -9.60 1.50
CA LYS A 189 -2.11 -8.39 0.84
C LYS A 189 -0.61 -8.33 0.95
N ILE A 190 0.07 -8.67 -0.14
CA ILE A 190 1.53 -8.69 -0.21
C ILE A 190 2.00 -7.32 -0.68
N GLN A 191 2.73 -6.61 0.17
CA GLN A 191 3.21 -5.26 -0.10
C GLN A 191 4.70 -5.29 -0.41
N VAL A 192 5.03 -4.90 -1.64
CA VAL A 192 6.41 -4.67 -2.08
C VAL A 192 6.65 -3.17 -2.02
N VAL A 193 7.60 -2.73 -1.20
CA VAL A 193 8.02 -1.34 -1.09
C VAL A 193 9.22 -1.11 -1.99
N ARG A 194 9.05 -0.22 -2.97
CA ARG A 194 10.10 0.21 -3.89
C ARG A 194 10.91 1.32 -3.26
N VAL A 195 12.21 1.10 -3.09
CA VAL A 195 13.11 2.04 -2.40
C VAL A 195 14.14 2.59 -3.37
N GLU A 196 14.10 3.90 -3.56
CA GLU A 196 15.06 4.61 -4.40
C GLU A 196 15.96 5.50 -3.55
N LYS A 197 17.24 5.53 -3.90
CA LYS A 197 18.22 6.47 -3.34
C LYS A 197 18.64 7.42 -4.44
N VAL A 198 18.29 8.70 -4.31
CA VAL A 198 18.61 9.74 -5.29
C VAL A 198 19.44 10.85 -4.66
N THR A 199 20.22 11.53 -5.49
CA THR A 199 20.97 12.72 -5.08
C THR A 199 20.23 13.98 -5.53
N ASP A 200 19.92 14.86 -4.59
CA ASP A 200 19.21 16.14 -4.84
C ASP A 200 20.16 17.30 -4.53
N VAL A 201 20.38 18.19 -5.50
CA VAL A 201 21.29 19.34 -5.36
C VAL A 201 20.47 20.62 -5.36
N VAL A 202 20.55 21.37 -4.27
CA VAL A 202 19.78 22.60 -4.07
C VAL A 202 20.75 23.77 -3.86
N GLU A 203 20.52 24.88 -4.56
CA GLU A 203 21.26 26.13 -4.34
C GLU A 203 20.49 27.07 -3.42
N ASP A 204 21.16 27.52 -2.36
CA ASP A 204 20.67 28.51 -1.42
C ASP A 204 21.47 29.83 -1.53
N SER A 205 20.83 30.94 -1.19
CA SER A 205 21.51 32.24 -1.13
C SER A 205 22.22 32.44 0.21
N MET A 206 23.52 32.78 0.15
CA MET A 206 24.31 33.15 1.32
C MET A 206 24.36 34.68 1.45
N LYS A 207 23.83 35.23 2.54
CA LYS A 207 23.79 36.69 2.75
C LYS A 207 25.18 37.31 2.84
N PHE A 208 25.35 38.51 2.27
CA PHE A 208 26.57 39.29 2.47
C PHE A 208 26.62 39.99 3.83
N ALA A 209 27.83 40.22 4.34
CA ALA A 209 28.05 41.04 5.52
C ALA A 209 28.11 42.53 5.17
N SER A 210 27.67 43.40 6.07
CA SER A 210 27.81 44.86 5.96
C SER A 210 28.93 45.35 6.87
N GLU A 211 29.75 46.27 6.36
CA GLU A 211 30.92 46.81 7.03
C GLU A 211 30.93 48.34 6.93
N THR A 212 31.26 49.02 8.02
CA THR A 212 31.30 50.49 8.08
C THR A 212 32.75 50.97 8.18
N LYS A 213 33.17 51.86 7.27
CA LYS A 213 34.53 52.40 7.23
C LYS A 213 34.53 53.89 7.57
N LYS A 214 35.39 54.33 8.49
CA LYS A 214 35.52 55.77 8.81
C LYS A 214 36.19 56.51 7.64
N ASP A 215 35.69 57.69 7.31
CA ASP A 215 36.21 58.56 6.26
C ASP A 215 36.32 59.99 6.82
N ASP A 216 37.54 60.49 6.93
CA ASP A 216 37.87 61.81 7.46
C ASP A 216 37.70 62.95 6.45
N SER A 217 37.41 62.64 5.19
CA SER A 217 37.03 63.62 4.17
C SER A 217 35.52 63.95 4.23
N LEU A 218 34.70 63.00 4.68
CA LEU A 218 33.26 63.14 4.83
C LEU A 218 32.88 63.84 6.14
N LEU A 219 31.93 64.78 6.07
CA LEU A 219 31.41 65.47 7.24
C LEU A 219 30.76 64.49 8.22
N LYS A 220 30.97 64.72 9.52
CA LYS A 220 30.38 63.92 10.59
C LYS A 220 28.86 63.84 10.43
N GLY A 221 28.32 62.62 10.40
CA GLY A 221 26.89 62.34 10.18
C GLY A 221 26.48 62.15 8.72
N LYS A 222 27.40 62.26 7.75
CA LYS A 222 27.15 61.85 6.36
C LYS A 222 27.64 60.42 6.12
N GLU A 223 26.88 59.68 5.35
CA GLU A 223 27.23 58.32 4.91
C GLU A 223 27.36 58.28 3.39
N LYS A 224 28.24 57.41 2.89
CA LYS A 224 28.40 57.15 1.46
C LYS A 224 28.60 55.65 1.23
N LEU A 225 27.76 55.03 0.40
CA LEU A 225 27.98 53.65 -0.03
C LEU A 225 29.25 53.58 -0.89
N VAL A 226 30.24 52.80 -0.44
CA VAL A 226 31.53 52.60 -1.13
C VAL A 226 31.47 51.35 -2.00
N GLN A 227 30.87 50.27 -1.49
CA GLN A 227 30.74 49.01 -2.22
C GLN A 227 29.35 48.42 -1.95
N LYS A 228 28.63 48.06 -3.01
CA LYS A 228 27.35 47.34 -2.90
C LYS A 228 27.62 45.87 -2.57
N GLY A 229 26.90 45.33 -1.59
CA GLY A 229 26.98 43.91 -1.27
C GLY A 229 26.33 43.03 -2.34
N GLU A 230 26.83 41.81 -2.50
CA GLU A 230 26.23 40.77 -3.34
C GLU A 230 26.13 39.48 -2.53
N ASN A 231 24.97 38.83 -2.52
CA ASN A 231 24.84 37.53 -1.89
C ASN A 231 25.73 36.50 -2.61
N GLY A 232 26.29 35.60 -1.82
CA GLY A 232 26.90 34.39 -2.31
C GLY A 232 25.85 33.34 -2.66
N VAL A 233 26.32 32.23 -3.21
CA VAL A 233 25.52 31.05 -3.53
C VAL A 233 26.20 29.85 -2.90
N ILE A 234 25.43 29.03 -2.20
CA ILE A 234 25.88 27.79 -1.61
C ILE A 234 25.07 26.64 -2.20
N SER A 235 25.75 25.62 -2.69
CA SER A 235 25.15 24.39 -3.19
C SER A 235 25.17 23.35 -2.09
N LYS A 236 24.01 22.74 -1.82
CA LYS A 236 23.83 21.67 -0.84
C LYS A 236 23.41 20.41 -1.56
N THR A 237 24.20 19.36 -1.42
CA THR A 237 23.93 18.05 -2.00
C THR A 237 23.33 17.15 -0.93
N TYR A 238 22.12 16.65 -1.18
CA TYR A 238 21.39 15.75 -0.30
C TYR A 238 21.32 14.36 -0.91
N GLU A 239 21.44 13.34 -0.07
CA GLU A 239 20.97 11.99 -0.37
C GLU A 239 19.54 11.88 0.13
N VAL A 240 18.63 11.54 -0.78
CA VAL A 240 17.20 11.41 -0.52
C VAL A 240 16.80 9.95 -0.72
N ILE A 241 16.20 9.35 0.29
CA ILE A 241 15.59 8.02 0.21
C ILE A 241 14.09 8.21 -0.03
N LYS A 242 13.58 7.56 -1.07
CA LYS A 242 12.16 7.54 -1.41
C LYS A 242 11.63 6.13 -1.28
N GLU A 243 10.46 5.99 -0.69
CA GLU A 243 9.71 4.74 -0.64
C GLU A 243 8.41 4.94 -1.42
N ASN A 244 8.17 4.10 -2.42
CA ASN A 244 7.01 4.19 -3.33
C ASN A 244 6.87 5.60 -3.94
N GLY A 245 8.00 6.22 -4.30
CA GLY A 245 8.08 7.59 -4.85
C GLY A 245 7.99 8.72 -3.81
N LYS A 246 7.69 8.45 -2.54
CA LYS A 246 7.57 9.45 -1.48
C LYS A 246 8.88 9.58 -0.69
N GLU A 247 9.39 10.80 -0.53
CA GLU A 247 10.56 11.08 0.30
C GLU A 247 10.31 10.73 1.78
N VAL A 248 11.11 9.82 2.32
CA VAL A 248 11.05 9.41 3.74
C VAL A 248 12.26 9.88 4.54
N LYS A 249 13.40 10.13 3.88
CA LYS A 249 14.63 10.58 4.52
C LYS A 249 15.44 11.48 3.59
N ARG A 250 15.98 12.56 4.15
CA ARG A 250 16.90 13.48 3.48
C ARG A 250 18.11 13.73 4.37
N ASN A 251 19.31 13.49 3.84
CA ASN A 251 20.56 13.68 4.57
C ASN A 251 21.52 14.57 3.77
N LEU A 252 22.00 15.67 4.37
CA LEU A 252 23.02 16.51 3.76
C LEU A 252 24.34 15.74 3.66
N LYS A 253 24.89 15.63 2.46
CA LYS A 253 26.17 14.96 2.20
C LYS A 253 27.31 15.96 2.02
N GLU A 254 27.03 17.05 1.31
CA GLU A 254 28.04 18.05 0.97
C GLU A 254 27.42 19.45 0.96
N GLU A 255 28.20 20.43 1.41
CA GLU A 255 27.88 21.84 1.30
C GLU A 255 29.08 22.56 0.69
N LYS A 256 28.87 23.25 -0.44
CA LYS A 256 29.92 23.91 -1.21
C LYS A 256 29.53 25.33 -1.57
N VAL A 257 30.39 26.29 -1.24
CA VAL A 257 30.20 27.69 -1.66
C VAL A 257 30.55 27.81 -3.14
N VAL A 258 29.54 28.03 -3.99
CA VAL A 258 29.68 28.21 -5.44
C VAL A 258 30.11 29.64 -5.76
N LYS A 259 29.54 30.63 -5.04
CA LYS A 259 29.88 32.04 -5.18
C LYS A 259 30.07 32.67 -3.80
N GLN A 260 31.23 33.26 -3.55
CA GLN A 260 31.49 33.98 -2.29
C GLN A 260 30.65 35.27 -2.21
N PRO A 261 30.05 35.59 -1.04
CA PRO A 261 29.36 36.86 -0.87
C PRO A 261 30.34 38.04 -0.90
N LYS A 262 29.96 39.13 -1.56
CA LYS A 262 30.71 40.40 -1.52
C LYS A 262 30.14 41.28 -0.43
N LYS A 263 30.97 41.73 0.50
CA LYS A 263 30.55 42.63 1.59
C LYS A 263 29.98 43.95 1.06
N GLN A 264 29.02 44.52 1.77
CA GLN A 264 28.60 45.91 1.57
C GLN A 264 29.47 46.83 2.43
N ILE A 265 30.04 47.89 1.85
CA ILE A 265 30.88 48.85 2.58
C ILE A 265 30.23 50.23 2.56
N THR A 266 29.94 50.79 3.73
CA THR A 266 29.42 52.16 3.88
C THR A 266 30.47 53.02 4.59
N ALA A 267 30.92 54.09 3.96
CA ALA A 267 31.79 55.09 4.57
C ALA A 267 30.99 56.04 5.46
N VAL A 268 31.46 56.30 6.67
CA VAL A 268 30.86 57.25 7.61
C VAL A 268 31.82 58.40 7.89
N GLY A 269 31.33 59.63 7.73
CA GLY A 269 32.12 60.83 7.91
C GLY A 269 32.58 61.06 9.34
N THR A 270 33.85 61.43 9.52
CA THR A 270 34.41 61.83 10.82
C THR A 270 34.88 63.29 10.84
N LYS A 271 34.80 64.01 9.72
CA LYS A 271 35.23 65.42 9.61
C LYS A 271 34.31 66.34 10.40
N THR A 272 34.83 66.93 11.47
CA THR A 272 34.12 67.97 12.23
C THR A 272 34.60 69.36 11.79
N ILE A 273 33.67 70.19 11.34
CA ILE A 273 33.91 71.62 11.14
C ILE A 273 33.66 72.34 12.48
N VAL A 274 34.72 72.85 13.10
CA VAL A 274 34.63 73.75 14.25
C VAL A 274 34.23 75.13 13.75
N ALA A 275 33.00 75.54 14.03
CA ALA A 275 32.57 76.92 13.81
C ALA A 275 33.22 77.83 14.86
N SER A 276 34.17 78.67 14.45
CA SER A 276 34.66 79.78 15.25
C SER A 276 33.60 80.89 15.25
N VAL A 277 32.74 80.92 16.26
CA VAL A 277 31.80 82.04 16.46
C VAL A 277 32.54 83.16 17.21
N SER A 278 32.96 84.18 16.46
CA SER A 278 33.34 85.48 17.02
C SER A 278 32.08 86.12 17.62
N ARG A 279 32.10 86.33 18.94
CA ARG A 279 31.08 87.05 19.70
C ARG A 279 31.20 88.55 19.42
N SER A 280 30.15 89.15 18.87
CA SER A 280 29.91 90.59 19.02
C SER A 280 28.48 90.82 19.48
N ASN A 281 28.38 91.85 20.31
CA ASN A 281 27.34 92.14 21.29
C ASN A 281 26.43 93.24 20.74
N ALA A 282 25.11 93.08 20.80
CA ALA A 282 24.15 94.20 20.79
C ALA A 282 22.76 93.75 21.28
N SER A 283 22.47 94.11 22.53
CA SER A 283 21.25 94.82 23.02
C SER A 283 20.25 95.25 21.93
N SER A 284 18.95 95.35 22.11
CA SER A 284 17.95 95.03 23.14
C SER A 284 16.66 95.69 22.65
N SER A 285 15.52 95.01 22.60
CA SER A 285 14.24 95.64 22.92
C SER A 285 13.20 94.58 23.26
N LYS A 286 12.39 94.96 24.24
CA LYS A 286 11.66 94.17 25.21
C LYS A 286 10.17 94.35 24.94
N ALA A 287 9.42 93.27 24.89
CA ALA A 287 8.00 93.24 25.28
C ALA A 287 7.62 91.83 25.73
N THR A 288 7.33 91.73 27.03
CA THR A 288 6.86 90.56 27.79
C THR A 288 5.33 90.69 27.90
N THR A 289 4.49 89.66 27.74
CA THR A 289 3.88 88.73 28.75
C THR A 289 2.66 88.11 27.99
N ALA A 290 2.24 86.83 28.03
CA ALA A 290 2.17 85.82 29.08
C ALA A 290 2.10 84.38 28.50
N SER A 291 2.53 83.44 29.35
CA SER A 291 2.47 81.96 29.37
C SER A 291 1.03 81.40 29.25
N THR A 292 0.71 80.16 28.82
CA THR A 292 1.26 78.84 29.19
C THR A 292 0.68 77.70 28.30
N THR A 293 1.47 76.65 28.05
CA THR A 293 1.10 75.21 27.93
C THR A 293 0.59 74.63 26.59
N ALA A 294 1.49 73.83 25.96
CA ALA A 294 1.34 72.48 25.36
C ALA A 294 0.15 72.16 24.41
N ALA A 295 0.27 71.40 23.32
CA ALA A 295 1.37 70.73 22.63
C ALA A 295 0.91 70.49 21.17
N THR A 296 1.90 70.38 20.29
CA THR A 296 1.85 70.72 18.86
C THR A 296 1.25 69.63 17.96
N GLN A 297 0.38 70.09 17.05
CA GLN A 297 -0.10 69.41 15.85
C GLN A 297 0.99 69.22 14.78
N ALA A 298 0.92 68.06 14.10
CA ALA A 298 0.94 67.80 12.64
C ALA A 298 1.55 68.89 11.72
N SER A 299 2.25 68.64 10.61
CA SER A 299 2.52 67.51 9.70
C SER A 299 3.45 68.15 8.62
N THR A 300 4.40 67.55 7.92
CA THR A 300 4.38 66.43 6.96
C THR A 300 5.80 66.38 6.34
N ALA A 301 6.18 65.23 5.76
CA ALA A 301 7.22 65.02 4.74
C ALA A 301 8.53 64.34 5.18
N ALA A 302 8.59 63.05 4.80
CA ALA A 302 9.73 62.31 4.25
C ALA A 302 11.08 62.44 4.98
N SER A 303 11.35 61.47 5.85
CA SER A 303 12.71 61.05 6.19
C SER A 303 12.83 59.53 6.09
N THR A 304 13.79 59.12 5.28
CA THR A 304 14.27 57.76 5.03
C THR A 304 14.70 57.11 6.34
N ALA A 305 13.88 56.17 6.82
CA ALA A 305 14.19 55.34 7.96
C ALA A 305 15.05 54.14 7.54
N ALA A 306 16.04 53.86 8.37
CA ALA A 306 17.09 52.86 8.19
C ALA A 306 16.59 51.48 7.73
N ALA A 307 17.35 50.89 6.82
CA ALA A 307 17.20 49.49 6.42
C ALA A 307 17.37 48.56 7.65
N PRO A 308 16.44 47.62 7.90
CA PRO A 308 16.50 46.78 9.08
C PRO A 308 17.57 45.71 8.91
N SER A 309 18.47 45.64 9.89
CA SER A 309 19.34 44.49 10.12
C SER A 309 18.49 43.22 10.21
N SER A 310 18.73 42.22 9.36
CA SER A 310 18.04 40.92 9.42
C SER A 310 18.55 40.04 10.57
N GLY A 311 18.62 40.61 11.77
CA GLY A 311 18.78 39.92 13.05
C GLY A 311 17.42 39.52 13.56
N GLY A 312 16.84 38.49 12.95
CA GLY A 312 15.66 37.84 13.48
C GLY A 312 15.96 37.27 14.87
N LYS A 313 15.15 37.60 15.87
CA LYS A 313 15.30 37.02 17.21
C LYS A 313 15.12 35.50 17.11
N GLU A 314 16.14 34.76 17.54
CA GLU A 314 16.13 33.29 17.60
C GLU A 314 16.00 32.82 19.05
N PHE A 315 15.16 31.82 19.29
CA PHE A 315 15.00 31.20 20.60
C PHE A 315 14.39 29.80 20.46
N TYR A 316 14.44 29.02 21.53
CA TYR A 316 13.83 27.69 21.59
C TYR A 316 12.41 27.78 22.13
N VAL A 317 11.53 26.96 21.55
CA VAL A 317 10.12 26.83 21.96
C VAL A 317 9.72 25.37 22.05
N SER A 318 8.77 25.06 22.94
CA SER A 318 8.08 23.77 22.93
C SER A 318 7.05 23.78 21.80
N ALA A 319 7.21 22.90 20.81
CA ALA A 319 6.27 22.74 19.71
C ALA A 319 5.41 21.49 19.87
N THR A 320 4.13 21.63 19.57
CA THR A 320 3.17 20.54 19.29
C THR A 320 2.59 20.72 17.89
N ALA A 321 1.72 19.82 17.44
CA ALA A 321 1.01 19.97 16.18
C ALA A 321 -0.52 19.85 16.35
N TYR A 322 -1.27 20.60 15.54
CA TYR A 322 -2.73 20.56 15.47
C TYR A 322 -3.21 20.39 14.03
N THR A 323 -4.45 19.95 13.89
CA THR A 323 -5.13 19.83 12.59
C THR A 323 -6.39 20.69 12.57
N ALA A 324 -6.83 21.06 11.36
CA ALA A 324 -8.07 21.82 11.16
C ALA A 324 -9.31 20.91 11.12
N SER A 325 -9.11 19.59 11.07
CA SER A 325 -10.12 18.55 10.85
C SER A 325 -10.47 17.82 12.16
N CYS A 326 -10.84 18.58 13.19
CA CYS A 326 -11.35 18.07 14.46
C CYS A 326 -12.85 18.34 14.62
N ALA A 327 -13.54 17.49 15.38
CA ALA A 327 -14.96 17.66 15.70
C ALA A 327 -15.17 19.00 16.42
N GLY A 328 -15.95 19.90 15.82
CA GLY A 328 -16.19 21.26 16.34
C GLY A 328 -15.19 22.33 15.88
N CYS A 329 -14.18 21.98 15.08
CA CYS A 329 -13.20 22.94 14.59
C CYS A 329 -13.69 23.64 13.31
N SER A 330 -13.80 24.98 13.36
CA SER A 330 -14.15 25.81 12.19
C SER A 330 -13.12 25.66 11.07
N GLY A 331 -11.85 25.44 11.42
CA GLY A 331 -10.71 25.45 10.49
C GLY A 331 -10.28 26.87 10.09
N ILE A 332 -10.81 27.90 10.78
CA ILE A 332 -10.44 29.30 10.61
C ILE A 332 -9.55 29.72 11.77
N THR A 333 -8.37 30.26 11.45
CA THR A 333 -7.39 30.76 12.43
C THR A 333 -7.75 32.13 12.99
N ALA A 334 -7.09 32.56 14.07
CA ALA A 334 -7.26 33.89 14.66
C ALA A 334 -7.07 35.06 13.68
N THR A 335 -6.20 34.91 12.66
CA THR A 335 -6.03 35.92 11.61
C THR A 335 -7.00 35.75 10.42
N GLY A 336 -7.96 34.82 10.50
CA GLY A 336 -8.97 34.58 9.47
C GLY A 336 -8.54 33.65 8.33
N ILE A 337 -7.39 32.98 8.43
CA ILE A 337 -6.92 32.04 7.40
C ILE A 337 -7.77 30.76 7.48
N ASN A 338 -8.37 30.36 6.35
CA ASN A 338 -9.09 29.10 6.22
C ASN A 338 -8.12 27.96 5.87
N LEU A 339 -7.80 27.13 6.86
CA LEU A 339 -6.85 26.02 6.74
C LEU A 339 -7.44 24.81 6.00
N LYS A 340 -8.77 24.66 5.95
CA LYS A 340 -9.43 23.60 5.18
C LYS A 340 -9.37 23.87 3.68
N ALA A 341 -9.51 25.14 3.29
CA ALA A 341 -9.34 25.57 1.91
C ALA A 341 -7.87 25.65 1.48
N ASN A 342 -6.94 25.73 2.44
CA ASN A 342 -5.51 25.90 2.19
C ASN A 342 -4.65 24.94 3.03
N PRO A 343 -4.76 23.61 2.82
CA PRO A 343 -4.04 22.62 3.63
C PRO A 343 -2.52 22.72 3.47
N GLY A 344 -2.02 23.28 2.35
CA GLY A 344 -0.59 23.47 2.14
C GLY A 344 0.03 24.68 2.87
N LEU A 345 -0.78 25.57 3.47
CA LEU A 345 -0.25 26.75 4.14
C LEU A 345 0.40 26.39 5.48
N LYS A 346 1.61 26.91 5.70
CA LYS A 346 2.33 26.74 6.96
C LYS A 346 1.92 27.83 7.94
N VAL A 347 1.04 27.49 8.87
CA VAL A 347 0.55 28.39 9.91
C VAL A 347 0.88 27.83 11.28
N ILE A 348 1.28 28.69 12.21
CA ILE A 348 1.51 28.31 13.59
C ILE A 348 0.59 29.09 14.53
N ALA A 349 0.18 28.44 15.61
CA ALA A 349 -0.44 29.08 16.76
C ALA A 349 0.64 29.54 17.73
N VAL A 350 0.52 30.77 18.24
CA VAL A 350 1.51 31.39 19.13
C VAL A 350 0.86 32.15 20.29
N ASP A 351 1.65 32.55 21.29
CA ASP A 351 1.30 33.62 22.21
C ASP A 351 1.63 34.99 21.57
N PRO A 352 0.63 35.84 21.26
CA PRO A 352 0.86 37.14 20.61
C PRO A 352 1.78 38.09 21.38
N ARG A 353 1.96 37.89 22.69
CA ARG A 353 2.89 38.67 23.52
C ARG A 353 4.35 38.31 23.28
N VAL A 354 4.62 37.12 22.74
CA VAL A 354 5.96 36.60 22.43
C VAL A 354 6.24 36.73 20.94
N ILE A 355 5.28 36.32 20.09
CA ILE A 355 5.35 36.41 18.63
C ILE A 355 4.06 37.07 18.15
N PRO A 356 4.06 38.33 17.69
CA PRO A 356 2.87 39.00 17.20
C PRO A 356 2.21 38.24 16.03
N LEU A 357 0.88 38.28 15.94
CA LEU A 357 0.16 37.68 14.81
C LEU A 357 0.54 38.38 13.48
N GLY A 358 0.58 37.60 12.41
CA GLY A 358 1.05 38.01 11.08
C GLY A 358 2.57 37.93 10.90
N THR A 359 3.33 37.68 11.97
CA THR A 359 4.79 37.55 11.91
C THR A 359 5.18 36.35 11.05
N LYS A 360 6.10 36.54 10.11
CA LYS A 360 6.74 35.44 9.37
C LYS A 360 7.84 34.87 10.24
N VAL A 361 7.90 33.54 10.34
CA VAL A 361 8.89 32.84 11.14
C VAL A 361 9.46 31.67 10.36
N TRP A 362 10.66 31.23 10.72
CA TRP A 362 11.20 29.93 10.34
C TRP A 362 11.22 29.03 11.56
N VAL A 363 10.69 27.82 11.43
CA VAL A 363 10.63 26.82 12.50
C VAL A 363 11.46 25.61 12.08
N GLU A 364 12.39 25.20 12.94
CA GLU A 364 13.25 24.05 12.72
C GLU A 364 12.44 22.78 12.45
N GLY A 365 12.72 22.10 11.34
CA GLY A 365 12.00 20.89 10.90
C GLY A 365 10.60 21.13 10.33
N TYR A 366 10.10 22.37 10.31
CA TYR A 366 8.79 22.73 9.72
C TYR A 366 8.91 23.75 8.58
N GLY A 367 9.91 24.63 8.61
CA GLY A 367 10.20 25.62 7.57
C GLY A 367 9.55 26.99 7.81
N ASN A 368 9.39 27.78 6.74
CA ASN A 368 8.80 29.11 6.82
C ASN A 368 7.30 29.01 7.08
N ALA A 369 6.82 29.73 8.09
CA ALA A 369 5.44 29.76 8.52
C ALA A 369 4.99 31.16 8.90
N ILE A 370 3.68 31.34 9.01
CA ILE A 370 3.06 32.58 9.49
C ILE A 370 2.46 32.32 10.87
N ALA A 371 2.73 33.22 11.82
CA ALA A 371 2.02 33.27 13.09
C ALA A 371 0.58 33.74 12.86
N GLY A 372 -0.29 32.82 12.43
CA GLY A 372 -1.66 33.13 12.00
C GLY A 372 -2.73 32.73 13.02
N ASP A 373 -2.36 31.99 14.06
CA ASP A 373 -3.35 31.44 15.00
C ASP A 373 -2.98 31.65 16.46
N THR A 374 -3.96 31.44 17.34
CA THR A 374 -3.76 31.46 18.80
C THR A 374 -4.58 30.36 19.47
N GLY A 375 -4.03 29.74 20.50
CA GLY A 375 -4.74 28.75 21.31
C GLY A 375 -4.74 29.12 22.79
N GLY A 376 -5.79 28.74 23.52
CA GLY A 376 -5.88 28.98 24.96
C GLY A 376 -4.71 28.40 25.75
N ALA A 377 -4.21 27.23 25.32
CA ALA A 377 -3.07 26.52 25.92
C ALA A 377 -1.68 26.92 25.36
N ILE A 378 -1.64 27.79 24.35
CA ILE A 378 -0.42 28.26 23.69
C ILE A 378 -0.02 29.61 24.33
N LYS A 379 0.80 29.53 25.38
CA LYS A 379 1.24 30.68 26.19
C LYS A 379 2.76 30.64 26.37
N GLY A 380 3.40 31.80 26.36
CA GLY A 380 4.86 31.93 26.48
C GLY A 380 5.61 31.33 25.29
N ASN A 381 6.73 30.66 25.55
CA ASN A 381 7.59 30.03 24.54
C ASN A 381 7.06 28.66 24.09
N LYS A 382 5.77 28.60 23.76
CA LYS A 382 5.10 27.41 23.20
C LYS A 382 4.49 27.78 21.85
N ILE A 383 4.59 26.87 20.89
CA ILE A 383 3.93 26.99 19.59
C ILE A 383 3.15 25.71 19.27
N ASP A 384 2.15 25.83 18.39
CA ASP A 384 1.45 24.69 17.80
C ASP A 384 1.53 24.81 16.28
N ILE A 385 2.06 23.80 15.59
CA ILE A 385 2.20 23.85 14.14
C ILE A 385 0.97 23.24 13.46
N PHE A 386 0.48 23.89 12.41
CA PHE A 386 -0.60 23.31 11.62
C PHE A 386 -0.06 22.18 10.73
N VAL A 387 -0.72 21.03 10.77
CA VAL A 387 -0.52 19.95 9.80
C VAL A 387 -1.88 19.46 9.27
N PRO A 388 -1.99 19.10 7.98
CA PRO A 388 -3.28 18.71 7.40
C PRO A 388 -3.84 17.41 7.95
N ASN A 389 -2.95 16.42 8.17
CA ASN A 389 -3.34 15.06 8.53
C ASN A 389 -3.15 14.80 10.02
N ARG A 390 -4.11 14.08 10.61
CA ARG A 390 -4.06 13.71 12.03
C ARG A 390 -2.90 12.76 12.36
N SER A 391 -2.56 11.85 11.45
CA SER A 391 -1.40 10.97 11.58
C SER A 391 -0.11 11.77 11.77
N ASP A 392 0.07 12.82 10.97
CA ASP A 392 1.27 13.66 10.97
C ASP A 392 1.36 14.48 12.26
N ALA A 393 0.22 14.93 12.80
CA ALA A 393 0.16 15.62 14.08
C ALA A 393 0.57 14.71 15.25
N LEU A 394 0.11 13.46 15.23
CA LEU A 394 0.46 12.46 16.25
C LEU A 394 1.93 12.07 16.15
N ALA A 395 2.44 11.86 14.93
CA ALA A 395 3.85 11.53 14.69
C ALA A 395 4.79 12.70 15.06
N PHE A 396 4.35 13.94 14.92
CA PHE A 396 5.15 15.10 15.30
C PHE A 396 5.45 15.15 16.81
N GLY A 397 4.49 14.74 17.65
CA GLY A 397 4.63 14.70 19.10
C GLY A 397 4.90 16.08 19.72
N ARG A 398 5.48 16.10 20.93
CA ARG A 398 5.98 17.33 21.56
C ARG A 398 7.50 17.33 21.53
N LYS A 399 8.10 18.40 21.03
CA LYS A 399 9.56 18.56 20.99
C LYS A 399 9.99 20.01 21.14
N GLN A 400 11.23 20.21 21.58
CA GLN A 400 11.90 21.50 21.54
C GLN A 400 12.36 21.78 20.12
N VAL A 401 12.04 22.96 19.59
CA VAL A 401 12.47 23.41 18.26
C VAL A 401 12.99 24.82 18.33
N LYS A 402 13.97 25.15 17.47
CA LYS A 402 14.42 26.52 17.27
C LYS A 402 13.46 27.28 16.37
N ILE A 403 13.07 28.48 16.79
CA ILE A 403 12.27 29.41 15.97
C ILE A 403 13.08 30.68 15.71
N LYS A 404 12.92 31.22 14.50
CA LYS A 404 13.53 32.47 14.06
C LYS A 404 12.45 33.40 13.53
N ILE A 405 12.36 34.61 14.10
CA ILE A 405 11.49 35.65 13.56
C ILE A 405 12.10 36.20 12.27
N LEU A 406 11.34 36.23 11.18
CA LEU A 406 11.77 36.74 9.88
C LEU A 406 11.24 38.17 9.74
N ASN A 407 12.16 39.15 9.84
CA ASN A 407 11.86 40.57 9.62
C ASN A 407 11.74 40.90 8.14
#